data_AF-A0A0J8C5K6-F1
#
_entry.id   AF-A0A0J8C5K6-F1
#
_cell.length_a   1.000
_cell.length_b   1.000
_cell.length_c   1.000
_cell.angle_alpha   90.00
_cell.angle_beta   90.00
_cell.angle_gamma   90.00
#
_symmetry.space_group_name_H-M   'P 1'
#
loop_
_entity.id
_entity.type
_entity.pdbx_description
1 polymer ?
#
loop_
_entity_poly.entity_id
_entity_poly.type
_entity_poly.pdbx_seq_one_letter_code
_entity_poly.pdbx_strand_id
1 'polypeptide(L)'
;MQPVPRLRGRRAVEAGIGDKLGTGSSPLKPDSHGDGVQDSREDPDGDKAQNQRETQLKTSLARAGTDGDALADGKELGRHTSPAKPDTDGDGVDDGQETRIGSDPRAAESAFDVTRSANGGSTTASAAIKGLSPQQVSTFRITELPDDQRQFPTSTGTDVAAYAKDHGFRSTRSLKPG
;
A
#
# COMPACT_ATOMS: atom_id res chain seq x y z
N MET A 1 29.22 24.47 -66.70
CA MET A 1 29.28 24.78 -65.26
C MET A 1 27.85 24.95 -64.76
N GLN A 2 27.32 23.99 -64.03
CA GLN A 2 26.01 24.10 -63.37
C GLN A 2 26.21 24.14 -61.84
N PRO A 3 25.47 24.96 -61.09
CA PRO A 3 25.65 25.10 -59.66
C PRO A 3 25.09 23.89 -58.89
N VAL A 4 25.84 23.47 -57.86
CA VAL A 4 25.45 22.42 -56.91
C VAL A 4 24.30 22.88 -55.99
N PRO A 5 23.33 22.01 -55.65
CA PRO A 5 22.26 22.36 -54.72
C PRO A 5 22.77 22.37 -53.27
N ARG A 6 22.45 23.44 -52.54
CA ARG A 6 22.71 23.54 -51.09
C ARG A 6 21.87 22.50 -50.35
N LEU A 7 22.53 21.55 -49.70
CA LEU A 7 21.93 20.66 -48.71
C LEU A 7 21.30 21.51 -47.60
N ARG A 8 19.97 21.61 -47.63
CA ARG A 8 19.18 22.17 -46.54
C ARG A 8 19.47 21.31 -45.30
N GLY A 9 19.92 21.97 -44.23
CA GLY A 9 20.31 21.33 -42.97
C GLY A 9 19.31 20.26 -42.57
N ARG A 10 19.85 19.08 -42.26
CA ARG A 10 19.09 17.94 -41.76
C ARG A 10 18.26 18.42 -40.56
N ARG A 11 16.94 18.31 -40.66
CA ARG A 11 16.05 18.33 -39.50
C ARG A 11 16.60 17.26 -38.55
N ALA A 12 17.10 17.69 -37.40
CA ALA A 12 17.40 16.77 -36.32
C ALA A 12 16.10 16.02 -36.05
N VAL A 13 16.17 14.71 -36.25
CA VAL A 13 15.19 13.75 -35.80
C VAL A 13 15.06 13.95 -34.30
N GLU A 14 13.99 14.66 -33.89
CA GLU A 14 13.53 14.77 -32.52
C GLU A 14 12.92 13.42 -32.14
N ALA A 15 13.78 12.41 -32.07
CA ALA A 15 13.45 11.14 -31.45
C ALA A 15 13.43 11.42 -29.95
N GLY A 16 12.26 11.82 -29.46
CA GLY A 16 11.95 11.80 -28.05
C GLY A 16 12.26 10.41 -27.52
N ILE A 17 13.39 10.28 -26.84
CA ILE A 17 13.61 9.22 -25.89
C ILE A 17 12.58 9.46 -24.79
N GLY A 18 11.36 8.93 -24.99
CA GLY A 18 10.31 8.98 -24.00
C GLY A 18 10.86 8.43 -22.71
N ASP A 19 10.92 9.31 -21.70
CA ASP A 19 11.47 8.98 -20.40
C ASP A 19 10.65 7.81 -19.86
N LYS A 20 11.31 6.68 -19.57
CA LYS A 20 10.64 5.43 -19.17
C LYS A 20 9.92 5.53 -17.82
N LEU A 21 9.99 6.71 -17.20
CA LEU A 21 9.44 7.04 -15.89
C LEU A 21 8.06 7.72 -15.98
N GLY A 22 7.55 8.00 -17.18
CA GLY A 22 6.18 8.53 -17.36
C GLY A 22 6.00 10.01 -16.98
N THR A 23 7.09 10.69 -16.62
CA THR A 23 7.11 12.10 -16.19
C THR A 23 7.06 13.09 -17.35
N GLY A 24 7.36 12.65 -18.59
CA GLY A 24 7.45 13.56 -19.73
C GLY A 24 8.65 14.52 -19.69
N SER A 25 9.60 14.29 -18.78
CA SER A 25 10.83 15.06 -18.66
C SER A 25 11.79 14.82 -19.82
N SER A 26 12.52 15.86 -20.19
CA SER A 26 13.51 15.87 -21.25
C SER A 26 14.89 16.09 -20.64
N PRO A 27 15.87 15.23 -20.90
CA PRO A 27 17.22 15.41 -20.35
C PRO A 27 17.94 16.66 -20.89
N LEU A 28 17.40 17.29 -21.95
CA LEU A 28 17.96 18.47 -22.58
C LEU A 28 17.35 19.78 -22.04
N LYS A 29 16.32 19.70 -21.19
CA LYS A 29 15.63 20.87 -20.63
C LYS A 29 15.39 20.68 -19.13
N PRO A 30 15.92 21.57 -18.27
CA PRO A 30 15.66 21.50 -16.83
C PRO A 30 14.19 21.72 -16.43
N ASP A 31 13.41 22.34 -17.31
CA ASP A 31 11.96 22.53 -17.22
C ASP A 31 11.41 22.19 -18.62
N SER A 32 10.89 20.97 -18.74
CA SER A 32 10.49 20.38 -20.02
C SER A 32 9.15 20.90 -20.53
N HIS A 33 8.31 21.35 -19.62
CA HIS A 33 6.91 21.73 -19.82
C HIS A 33 6.73 23.26 -19.82
N GLY A 34 7.74 24.01 -19.38
CA GLY A 34 7.82 25.46 -19.45
C GLY A 34 6.88 26.18 -18.49
N ASP A 35 6.45 25.50 -17.42
CA ASP A 35 5.52 26.04 -16.43
C ASP A 35 6.21 26.77 -15.27
N GLY A 36 7.56 26.77 -15.27
CA GLY A 36 8.40 27.38 -14.25
C GLY A 36 8.79 26.44 -13.11
N VAL A 37 8.36 25.19 -13.12
CA VAL A 37 8.81 24.11 -12.22
C VAL A 37 9.90 23.32 -12.92
N GLN A 38 11.01 23.05 -12.22
CA GLN A 38 12.05 22.18 -12.77
C GLN A 38 11.58 20.74 -12.73
N ASP A 39 11.94 19.93 -13.72
CA ASP A 39 11.60 18.49 -13.80
C ASP A 39 11.98 17.73 -12.51
N SER A 40 13.07 18.13 -11.86
CA SER A 40 13.52 17.55 -10.58
C SER A 40 12.64 17.88 -9.37
N ARG A 41 11.79 18.91 -9.49
CA ARG A 41 10.88 19.42 -8.46
C ARG A 41 9.41 19.08 -8.71
N GLU A 42 9.12 18.44 -9.84
CA GLU A 42 7.78 17.89 -10.11
C GLU A 42 7.43 16.79 -9.10
N ASP A 43 6.13 16.56 -8.96
CA ASP A 43 5.48 15.53 -8.14
C ASP A 43 4.38 14.88 -9.01
N PRO A 44 4.75 13.95 -9.91
CA PRO A 44 3.86 13.47 -10.96
C PRO A 44 2.73 12.56 -10.45
N ASP A 45 2.93 11.88 -9.31
CA ASP A 45 1.93 11.02 -8.68
C ASP A 45 1.16 11.69 -7.53
N GLY A 46 1.55 12.91 -7.15
CA GLY A 46 0.81 13.79 -6.24
C GLY A 46 0.90 13.36 -4.79
N ASP A 47 1.95 12.63 -4.42
CA ASP A 47 2.12 12.02 -3.10
C ASP A 47 2.89 12.91 -2.11
N LYS A 48 3.39 14.06 -2.60
CA LYS A 48 4.20 15.07 -1.91
C LYS A 48 5.68 14.71 -1.76
N ALA A 49 6.17 13.74 -2.51
CA ALA A 49 7.59 13.49 -2.76
C ALA A 49 7.95 14.00 -4.16
N GLN A 50 8.96 14.85 -4.25
CA GLN A 50 9.42 15.37 -5.54
C GLN A 50 10.33 14.36 -6.25
N ASN A 51 10.40 14.42 -7.58
CA ASN A 51 11.23 13.53 -8.42
C ASN A 51 12.68 13.37 -7.92
N GLN A 52 13.34 14.47 -7.51
CA GLN A 52 14.70 14.42 -6.96
C GLN A 52 14.81 13.61 -5.66
N ARG A 53 13.77 13.66 -4.82
CA ARG A 53 13.69 12.98 -3.53
C ARG A 53 13.44 11.51 -3.75
N GLU A 54 12.51 11.21 -4.65
CA GLU A 54 12.16 9.84 -5.01
C GLU A 54 13.34 9.11 -5.67
N THR A 55 14.05 9.77 -6.58
CA THR A 55 15.25 9.21 -7.20
C THR A 55 16.34 8.88 -6.17
N GLN A 56 16.49 9.69 -5.11
CA GLN A 56 17.44 9.43 -4.02
C GLN A 56 17.02 8.23 -3.16
N LEU A 57 15.71 8.09 -2.92
CA LEU A 57 15.12 7.03 -2.10
C LEU A 57 14.83 5.75 -2.89
N LYS A 58 14.99 5.81 -4.22
CA LYS A 58 14.65 4.74 -5.17
C LYS A 58 13.17 4.35 -5.10
N THR A 59 12.30 5.34 -4.90
CA THR A 59 10.85 5.22 -4.99
C THR A 59 10.35 5.52 -6.40
N SER A 60 9.06 5.38 -6.63
CA SER A 60 8.43 5.38 -7.96
C SER A 60 7.80 6.72 -8.30
N LEU A 61 8.37 7.45 -9.27
CA LEU A 61 7.88 8.75 -9.79
C LEU A 61 6.43 8.78 -10.31
N ALA A 62 5.79 7.61 -10.43
CA ALA A 62 4.47 7.44 -11.02
C ALA A 62 3.51 6.69 -10.08
N ARG A 63 3.93 6.36 -8.86
CA ARG A 63 3.14 5.56 -7.93
C ARG A 63 3.35 6.08 -6.52
N ALA A 64 2.30 6.73 -6.02
CA ALA A 64 2.29 7.39 -4.73
C ALA A 64 2.68 6.53 -3.53
N GLY A 65 2.59 5.20 -3.62
CA GLY A 65 3.04 4.28 -2.56
C GLY A 65 3.85 3.15 -3.19
N THR A 66 5.17 3.23 -3.07
CA THR A 66 6.14 2.41 -3.80
C THR A 66 6.06 0.95 -3.41
N ASP A 67 6.02 0.66 -2.12
CA ASP A 67 5.99 -0.70 -1.59
C ASP A 67 4.60 -1.34 -1.58
N GLY A 68 3.54 -0.52 -1.68
CA GLY A 68 2.17 -0.96 -1.84
C GLY A 68 1.41 -1.26 -0.54
N ASP A 69 1.85 -0.70 0.58
CA ASP A 69 1.23 -0.83 1.91
C ASP A 69 0.00 0.10 2.13
N ALA A 70 -0.36 0.88 1.10
CA ALA A 70 -1.40 1.91 1.08
C ALA A 70 -1.11 3.15 1.96
N LEU A 71 0.12 3.32 2.40
CA LEU A 71 0.73 4.58 2.76
C LEU A 71 1.40 5.17 1.51
N ALA A 72 1.58 6.49 1.50
CA ALA A 72 2.16 7.18 0.36
C ALA A 72 3.60 7.59 0.70
N ASP A 73 4.55 7.54 -0.25
CA ASP A 73 5.97 7.72 0.01
C ASP A 73 6.23 9.09 0.68
N GLY A 74 5.58 10.15 0.19
CA GLY A 74 5.63 11.47 0.80
C GLY A 74 5.07 11.52 2.23
N LYS A 75 4.06 10.70 2.56
CA LYS A 75 3.50 10.58 3.91
C LYS A 75 4.39 9.74 4.81
N GLU A 76 5.01 8.69 4.28
CA GLU A 76 5.99 7.87 4.97
C GLU A 76 7.22 8.69 5.36
N LEU A 77 7.71 9.53 4.44
CA LEU A 77 8.79 10.48 4.72
C LEU A 77 8.44 11.44 5.86
N GLY A 78 7.20 11.89 5.94
CA GLY A 78 6.71 12.72 7.05
C GLY A 78 6.60 11.96 8.38
N ARG A 79 6.43 10.63 8.36
CA ARG A 79 6.34 9.74 9.52
C ARG A 79 7.66 9.06 9.87
N HIS A 80 8.69 9.30 9.05
CA HIS A 80 9.99 8.65 9.12
C HIS A 80 9.88 7.11 8.96
N THR A 81 8.88 6.60 8.25
CA THR A 81 8.84 5.20 7.82
C THR A 81 9.64 5.01 6.53
N SER A 82 9.70 3.79 6.02
CA SER A 82 10.53 3.41 4.87
C SER A 82 9.67 3.16 3.63
N PRO A 83 9.66 4.08 2.63
CA PRO A 83 8.87 3.95 1.40
C PRO A 83 9.10 2.71 0.52
N ALA A 84 10.13 1.95 0.83
CA ALA A 84 10.49 0.73 0.12
C ALA A 84 10.20 -0.55 0.93
N LYS A 85 9.53 -0.43 2.08
CA LYS A 85 9.27 -1.52 3.01
C LYS A 85 7.86 -1.38 3.58
N PRO A 86 6.95 -2.31 3.25
CA PRO A 86 5.57 -2.23 3.71
C PRO A 86 5.44 -2.20 5.24
N ASP A 87 6.41 -2.79 5.94
CA ASP A 87 6.50 -2.88 7.39
C ASP A 87 7.90 -2.39 7.80
N THR A 88 7.97 -1.18 8.36
CA THR A 88 9.22 -0.48 8.66
C THR A 88 9.96 -1.10 9.84
N ASP A 89 9.24 -1.53 10.87
CA ASP A 89 9.82 -2.04 12.11
C ASP A 89 9.91 -3.57 12.19
N GLY A 90 9.25 -4.26 11.26
CA GLY A 90 9.33 -5.69 11.05
C GLY A 90 8.47 -6.50 12.01
N ASP A 91 7.41 -5.93 12.56
CA ASP A 91 6.55 -6.60 13.54
C ASP A 91 5.43 -7.46 12.94
N GLY A 92 5.24 -7.37 11.62
CA GLY A 92 4.28 -8.12 10.84
C GLY A 92 3.01 -7.36 10.48
N VAL A 93 2.91 -6.07 10.79
CA VAL A 93 1.83 -5.18 10.33
C VAL A 93 2.40 -4.12 9.39
N ASP A 94 1.67 -3.83 8.32
CA ASP A 94 2.08 -2.81 7.36
C ASP A 94 1.93 -1.38 7.93
N ASP A 95 2.86 -0.47 7.62
CA ASP A 95 2.90 0.92 8.13
C ASP A 95 1.61 1.70 7.83
N GLY A 96 1.03 1.47 6.65
CA GLY A 96 -0.25 2.01 6.21
C GLY A 96 -1.44 1.52 7.02
N GLN A 97 -1.41 0.25 7.45
CA GLN A 97 -2.44 -0.29 8.35
C GLN A 97 -2.33 0.32 9.73
N GLU A 98 -1.12 0.38 10.28
CA GLU A 98 -0.82 0.98 11.58
C GLU A 98 -1.23 2.44 11.64
N THR A 99 -0.87 3.21 10.61
CA THR A 99 -1.27 4.60 10.46
C THR A 99 -2.78 4.77 10.41
N ARG A 100 -3.52 3.83 9.80
CA ARG A 100 -4.99 3.87 9.70
C ARG A 100 -5.67 3.58 11.03
N ILE A 101 -5.10 2.71 11.86
CA ILE A 101 -5.63 2.40 13.20
C ILE A 101 -5.08 3.32 14.30
N GLY A 102 -4.11 4.18 13.95
CA GLY A 102 -3.53 5.16 14.86
C GLY A 102 -2.41 4.60 15.76
N SER A 103 -1.81 3.47 15.41
CA SER A 103 -0.59 2.96 16.04
C SER A 103 0.67 3.62 15.45
N ASP A 104 1.82 3.32 16.03
CA ASP A 104 3.12 3.86 15.60
C ASP A 104 3.83 2.85 14.70
N PRO A 105 4.01 3.15 13.39
CA PRO A 105 4.62 2.25 12.40
C PRO A 105 6.13 2.09 12.51
N ARG A 106 6.69 2.53 13.64
CA ARG A 106 8.12 2.40 13.96
C ARG A 106 8.32 1.67 15.28
N ALA A 107 7.24 1.32 15.94
CA ALA A 107 7.26 0.66 17.22
C ALA A 107 6.89 -0.80 16.97
N ALA A 108 7.89 -1.70 17.01
CA ALA A 108 7.79 -3.13 16.68
C ALA A 108 6.89 -3.97 17.60
N GLU A 109 6.11 -3.26 18.37
CA GLU A 109 5.30 -3.67 19.45
C GLU A 109 3.84 -3.27 19.10
N SER A 110 3.59 -2.48 18.06
CA SER A 110 2.25 -2.16 17.55
C SER A 110 1.52 -3.35 16.87
N ALA A 111 2.20 -4.49 16.68
CA ALA A 111 1.67 -5.66 15.96
C ALA A 111 0.31 -6.14 16.45
N PHE A 112 -0.66 -6.21 15.53
CA PHE A 112 -1.99 -6.79 15.72
C PHE A 112 -2.10 -8.11 14.93
N ASP A 113 -1.68 -9.22 15.55
CA ASP A 113 -1.80 -10.54 14.92
C ASP A 113 -3.18 -11.14 15.22
N VAL A 114 -4.05 -11.23 14.21
CA VAL A 114 -5.33 -11.94 14.30
C VAL A 114 -5.21 -13.30 13.64
N THR A 115 -4.95 -14.32 14.44
CA THR A 115 -4.99 -15.71 13.98
C THR A 115 -6.42 -16.25 14.06
N ARG A 116 -6.96 -16.64 12.89
CA ARG A 116 -8.28 -17.27 12.75
C ARG A 116 -8.08 -18.76 12.51
N SER A 117 -8.53 -19.61 13.44
CA SER A 117 -8.53 -21.06 13.24
C SER A 117 -9.96 -21.60 13.33
N ALA A 118 -10.38 -22.34 12.30
CA ALA A 118 -11.68 -23.00 12.26
C ALA A 118 -11.46 -24.52 12.33
N ASN A 119 -11.69 -25.12 13.50
CA ASN A 119 -11.70 -26.57 13.67
C ASN A 119 -13.14 -27.04 13.82
N GLY A 120 -13.76 -27.43 12.70
CA GLY A 120 -14.94 -28.30 12.68
C GLY A 120 -16.15 -27.91 13.54
N GLY A 121 -16.33 -26.61 13.84
CA GLY A 121 -17.44 -26.11 14.66
C GLY A 121 -17.05 -25.10 15.74
N SER A 122 -15.76 -24.94 16.05
CA SER A 122 -15.24 -23.86 16.90
C SER A 122 -14.36 -22.92 16.06
N THR A 123 -14.74 -21.65 16.01
CA THR A 123 -13.90 -20.58 15.46
C THR A 123 -13.23 -19.89 16.64
N THR A 124 -11.96 -20.18 16.87
CA THR A 124 -11.15 -19.40 17.81
C THR A 124 -10.55 -18.24 17.03
N ALA A 125 -10.91 -17.02 17.43
CA ALA A 125 -10.19 -15.81 17.02
C ALA A 125 -9.28 -15.42 18.19
N SER A 126 -7.97 -15.53 17.99
CA SER A 126 -6.98 -15.03 18.92
C SER A 126 -6.41 -13.75 18.32
N ALA A 127 -6.49 -12.65 19.07
CA ALA A 127 -5.81 -11.40 18.73
C ALA A 127 -4.68 -11.21 19.75
N ALA A 128 -3.44 -11.24 19.28
CA ALA A 128 -2.30 -10.84 20.07
C ALA A 128 -1.99 -9.39 19.72
N ILE A 129 -2.10 -8.50 20.72
CA ILE A 129 -1.65 -7.11 20.61
C ILE A 129 -0.32 -7.06 21.35
N LYS A 130 0.77 -6.87 20.61
CA LYS A 130 2.08 -6.68 21.24
C LYS A 130 2.16 -5.22 21.75
N GLY A 131 3.24 -4.84 22.43
CA GLY A 131 3.65 -3.44 22.60
C GLY A 131 2.74 -2.42 23.25
N LEU A 132 1.69 -2.87 23.90
CA LEU A 132 0.93 -1.99 24.76
C LEU A 132 1.79 -1.58 25.95
N SER A 133 1.97 -0.27 26.14
CA SER A 133 2.50 0.26 27.39
C SER A 133 1.61 -0.14 28.59
N PRO A 134 2.14 -0.17 29.82
CA PRO A 134 1.34 -0.48 31.01
C PRO A 134 0.07 0.37 31.13
N GLN A 135 0.13 1.65 30.71
CA GLN A 135 -1.04 2.53 30.68
C GLN A 135 -2.06 2.09 29.62
N GLN A 136 -1.63 1.73 28.41
CA GLN A 136 -2.52 1.28 27.34
C GLN A 136 -3.19 -0.07 27.65
N VAL A 137 -2.46 -1.01 28.27
CA VAL A 137 -3.03 -2.28 28.75
C VAL A 137 -4.14 -2.02 29.77
N SER A 138 -3.94 -1.07 30.69
CA SER A 138 -4.93 -0.75 31.74
C SER A 138 -6.23 -0.15 31.20
N THR A 139 -6.18 0.49 30.03
CA THR A 139 -7.34 1.09 29.35
C THR A 139 -7.97 0.18 28.31
N PHE A 140 -7.40 -1.00 28.05
CA PHE A 140 -7.89 -1.91 27.02
C PHE A 140 -9.33 -2.38 27.31
N ARG A 141 -10.15 -2.40 26.26
CA ARG A 141 -11.55 -2.84 26.29
C ARG A 141 -11.83 -3.72 25.09
N ILE A 142 -12.29 -4.94 25.35
CA ILE A 142 -12.89 -5.78 24.32
C ILE A 142 -14.37 -5.41 24.27
N THR A 143 -14.81 -4.84 23.15
CA THR A 143 -16.24 -4.59 22.91
C THR A 143 -16.72 -5.60 21.89
N GLU A 144 -17.76 -6.34 22.26
CA GLU A 144 -18.43 -7.21 21.31
C GLU A 144 -19.17 -6.37 20.26
N LEU A 145 -18.88 -6.62 18.98
CA LEU A 145 -19.64 -5.99 17.90
C LEU A 145 -21.08 -6.50 17.91
N PRO A 146 -22.08 -5.65 17.58
CA PRO A 146 -23.44 -6.09 17.29
C PRO A 146 -23.48 -7.17 16.21
N ASP A 147 -24.42 -8.13 16.29
CA ASP A 147 -24.49 -9.28 15.37
C ASP A 147 -24.62 -8.86 13.90
N ASP A 148 -25.32 -7.76 13.62
CA ASP A 148 -25.51 -7.17 12.28
C ASP A 148 -24.24 -6.55 11.70
N GLN A 149 -23.21 -6.33 12.53
CA GLN A 149 -21.88 -5.88 12.12
C GLN A 149 -20.86 -7.02 12.06
N ARG A 150 -21.23 -8.24 12.45
CA ARG A 150 -20.35 -9.42 12.38
C ARG A 150 -20.46 -10.04 11.00
N GLN A 151 -19.32 -10.33 10.37
CA GLN A 151 -19.26 -11.14 9.14
C GLN A 151 -19.86 -12.54 9.36
N PHE A 152 -19.89 -13.02 10.60
CA PHE A 152 -20.59 -14.23 11.01
C PHE A 152 -21.40 -13.91 12.27
N PRO A 153 -22.74 -13.77 12.16
CA PRO A 153 -23.58 -13.55 13.33
C PRO A 153 -23.51 -14.76 14.26
N THR A 154 -23.84 -14.56 15.53
CA THR A 154 -23.78 -15.63 16.54
C THR A 154 -24.81 -16.73 16.23
N SER A 155 -24.42 -17.74 15.45
CA SER A 155 -25.33 -18.82 15.07
C SER A 155 -25.39 -19.88 16.18
N THR A 156 -26.55 -20.07 16.79
CA THR A 156 -26.81 -21.19 17.71
C THR A 156 -27.01 -22.49 16.91
N GLY A 157 -25.94 -23.02 16.30
CA GLY A 157 -25.82 -24.39 15.75
C GLY A 157 -26.76 -24.81 14.60
N THR A 158 -27.91 -24.16 14.40
CA THR A 158 -28.92 -24.48 13.38
C THR A 158 -28.84 -23.53 12.18
N ASP A 159 -28.23 -22.36 12.34
CA ASP A 159 -28.24 -21.28 11.34
C ASP A 159 -26.99 -21.25 10.43
N VAL A 160 -25.92 -21.97 10.81
CA VAL A 160 -24.65 -22.00 10.08
C VAL A 160 -24.79 -22.59 8.67
N ALA A 161 -25.64 -23.59 8.51
CA ALA A 161 -25.89 -24.23 7.23
C ALA A 161 -26.77 -23.38 6.30
N ALA A 162 -27.68 -22.58 6.87
CA ALA A 162 -28.51 -21.64 6.13
C ALA A 162 -27.68 -20.43 5.66
N TYR A 163 -26.89 -19.85 6.56
CA TYR A 163 -25.99 -18.73 6.27
C TYR A 163 -24.95 -19.07 5.18
N ALA A 164 -24.30 -20.23 5.29
CA ALA A 164 -23.31 -20.69 4.31
C ALA A 164 -23.91 -20.88 2.91
N LYS A 165 -25.16 -21.34 2.83
CA LYS A 165 -25.86 -21.58 1.56
C LYS A 165 -26.28 -20.27 0.89
N ASP A 166 -26.73 -19.29 1.67
CA ASP A 166 -27.18 -17.98 1.17
C ASP A 166 -26.00 -17.09 0.70
N HIS A 167 -24.83 -17.26 1.32
CA HIS A 167 -23.61 -16.48 1.02
C HIS A 167 -22.60 -17.25 0.15
N GLY A 168 -23.02 -18.35 -0.49
CA GLY A 168 -22.23 -19.05 -1.53
C GLY A 168 -21.05 -19.89 -1.02
N PHE A 169 -20.95 -20.14 0.28
CA PHE A 169 -19.92 -21.01 0.85
C PHE A 169 -20.25 -22.49 0.60
N ARG A 170 -19.39 -23.20 -0.12
CA ARG A 170 -19.54 -24.64 -0.37
C ARG A 170 -19.02 -25.46 0.81
N SER A 171 -19.93 -26.07 1.57
CA SER A 171 -19.60 -27.10 2.57
C SER A 171 -19.13 -28.38 1.86
N THR A 172 -17.82 -28.61 1.78
CA THR A 172 -17.27 -29.92 1.39
C THR A 172 -17.18 -30.82 2.62
N ARG A 173 -18.30 -31.45 2.98
CA ARG A 173 -18.27 -32.55 3.97
C ARG A 173 -17.66 -33.78 3.29
N SER A 174 -16.35 -33.97 3.43
CA SER A 174 -15.69 -35.21 3.04
C SER A 174 -15.98 -36.28 4.10
N LEU A 175 -17.02 -37.07 3.88
CA LEU A 175 -17.25 -38.29 4.67
C LEU A 175 -16.25 -39.33 4.19
N LYS A 176 -15.30 -39.73 5.04
CA LYS A 176 -14.53 -40.96 4.80
C LYS A 176 -15.50 -42.15 4.86
N PRO A 177 -15.56 -43.02 3.85
CA PRO A 177 -16.34 -44.25 3.94
C PRO A 177 -15.66 -45.21 4.93
N GLY A 178 -16.47 -45.80 5.80
CA GLY A 178 -16.08 -46.89 6.70
C GLY A 178 -16.20 -48.25 6.04
#